data_AF-A0A4R2IDU0-F1
#
_entry.id   AF-A0A4R2IDU0-F1
#
_cell.length_a   1.000
_cell.length_b   1.000
_cell.length_c   1.000
_cell.angle_alpha   90.00
_cell.angle_beta   90.00
_cell.angle_gamma   90.00
#
_symmetry.space_group_name_H-M   'P 1'
#
loop_
_entity.id
_entity.type
_entity.pdbx_description
1 polymer ?
#
loop_
_entity_poly.entity_id
_entity_poly.type
_entity_poly.pdbx_seq_one_letter_code
_entity_poly.pdbx_strand_id
1 'polypeptide(L)'
;MITLDVRGLPKSMTDSSLQALFAQHGRVFGLRMARDLFSGECRGFAQLEMEGHEARGAMAALNGSTHDGSTIRVALHEERGRQRRR
;
A
#
# COMPACT_ATOMS: atom_id res chain seq x y z
N MET A 1 -11.00 -7.17 7.74
CA MET A 1 -9.70 -6.62 7.33
C MET A 1 -9.59 -6.79 5.82
N ILE A 2 -9.04 -5.80 5.14
CA ILE A 2 -8.79 -5.88 3.71
C ILE A 2 -7.31 -5.59 3.47
N THR A 3 -6.80 -6.17 2.40
CA THR A 3 -5.43 -5.97 1.96
C THR A 3 -5.43 -4.84 0.93
N LEU A 4 -4.43 -3.97 0.99
CA LEU A 4 -4.18 -2.90 0.03
C LEU A 4 -2.85 -3.20 -0.69
N ASP A 5 -2.83 -3.05 -2.01
CA ASP A 5 -1.61 -3.07 -2.80
C ASP A 5 -1.17 -1.66 -3.16
N VAL A 6 0.09 -1.35 -2.84
CA VAL A 6 0.73 -0.09 -3.17
C VAL A 6 1.75 -0.33 -4.28
N ARG A 7 1.63 0.41 -5.37
CA ARG A 7 2.45 0.34 -6.58
C ARG A 7 3.09 1.68 -6.88
N GLY A 8 4.21 1.70 -7.59
CA GLY A 8 4.88 2.96 -7.99
C GLY A 8 5.62 3.64 -6.83
N LEU A 9 6.04 2.87 -5.83
CA LEU A 9 6.86 3.38 -4.73
C LEU A 9 8.25 3.82 -5.22
N PRO A 10 8.77 4.97 -4.78
CA PRO A 10 10.13 5.38 -5.10
C PRO A 10 11.15 4.44 -4.43
N LYS A 11 12.36 4.42 -4.98
CA LYS A 11 13.48 3.61 -4.47
C LYS A 11 13.81 3.94 -3.00
N SER A 12 13.59 5.20 -2.62
CA SER A 12 13.79 5.78 -1.29
C SER A 12 12.71 5.38 -0.27
N MET A 13 11.59 4.76 -0.71
CA MET A 13 10.48 4.42 0.18
C MET A 13 10.81 3.22 1.06
N THR A 14 10.53 3.32 2.37
CA THR A 14 10.74 2.23 3.33
C THR A 14 9.42 1.71 3.88
N ASP A 15 9.45 0.49 4.42
CA ASP A 15 8.33 -0.13 5.13
C ASP A 15 7.83 0.76 6.28
N SER A 16 8.75 1.38 7.03
CA SER A 16 8.44 2.21 8.18
C SER A 16 7.78 3.52 7.78
N SER A 17 8.24 4.15 6.69
CA SER A 17 7.60 5.36 6.14
C SER A 17 6.18 5.06 5.65
N LEU A 18 6.01 3.92 4.98
CA LEU A 18 4.72 3.50 4.47
C LEU A 18 3.77 3.16 5.64
N GLN A 19 4.25 2.42 6.63
CA GLN A 19 3.50 2.15 7.86
C GLN A 19 3.04 3.45 8.53
N ALA A 20 3.93 4.44 8.68
CA ALA A 20 3.59 5.73 9.29
C ALA A 20 2.56 6.52 8.48
N LEU A 21 2.63 6.48 7.14
CA LEU A 21 1.62 7.09 6.26
C LEU A 21 0.24 6.46 6.46
N PHE A 22 0.16 5.13 6.42
CA PHE A 22 -1.09 4.42 6.59
C PHE A 22 -1.61 4.47 8.04
N ALA A 23 -0.72 4.55 9.03
CA ALA A 23 -1.06 4.68 10.45
C ALA A 23 -1.84 5.96 10.77
N GLN A 24 -1.68 7.03 9.97
CA GLN A 24 -2.45 8.27 10.12
C GLN A 24 -3.91 8.12 9.69
N HIS A 25 -4.19 7.19 8.79
CA HIS A 25 -5.53 6.91 8.30
C HIS A 25 -6.18 5.74 9.02
N GLY A 26 -5.40 4.90 9.70
CA GLY A 26 -5.92 3.85 10.54
C GLY A 26 -4.94 2.80 11.00
N ARG A 27 -5.44 1.73 11.62
CA ARG A 27 -4.59 0.70 12.21
C ARG A 27 -4.10 -0.30 11.16
N VAL A 28 -2.78 -0.33 10.97
CA VAL A 28 -2.11 -1.32 10.13
C VAL A 28 -1.92 -2.61 10.94
N PHE A 29 -2.53 -3.70 10.47
CA PHE A 29 -2.42 -5.03 11.07
C PHE A 29 -1.18 -5.78 10.60
N GLY A 30 -0.84 -5.62 9.32
CA GLY A 30 0.32 -6.24 8.69
C GLY A 30 0.83 -5.38 7.56
N LEU A 31 2.14 -5.37 7.36
CA LEU A 31 2.77 -4.70 6.22
C LEU A 31 3.84 -5.62 5.64
N ARG A 32 3.79 -5.81 4.33
CA ARG A 32 4.68 -6.66 3.57
C ARG A 32 5.18 -5.90 2.34
N MET A 33 6.41 -5.42 2.39
CA MET A 33 7.03 -4.70 1.28
C MET A 33 7.92 -5.64 0.46
N ALA A 34 7.73 -5.65 -0.86
CA ALA A 34 8.57 -6.40 -1.78
C ALA A 34 9.74 -5.51 -2.23
N ARG A 35 10.86 -5.59 -1.51
CA ARG A 35 12.14 -4.96 -1.88
C ARG A 35 13.09 -6.00 -2.44
N ASP A 36 13.85 -5.62 -3.46
CA ASP A 36 14.93 -6.48 -3.95
C ASP A 36 16.10 -6.42 -2.97
N LEU A 37 16.46 -7.55 -2.36
CA LEU A 37 17.56 -7.60 -1.41
C LEU A 37 18.94 -7.53 -2.08
N PHE A 38 19.04 -7.75 -3.40
CA PHE A 38 20.29 -7.82 -4.12
C PHE A 38 20.70 -6.46 -4.71
N SER A 39 19.76 -5.70 -5.29
CA SER A 39 20.05 -4.33 -5.77
C SER A 39 19.75 -3.26 -4.72
N GLY A 40 19.02 -3.61 -3.65
CA GLY A 40 18.56 -2.64 -2.65
C GLY A 40 17.46 -1.71 -3.17
N GLU A 41 17.00 -1.89 -4.41
CA GLU A 41 15.90 -1.11 -4.96
C GLU A 41 14.55 -1.67 -4.53
N CYS A 42 13.68 -0.77 -4.10
CA CYS A 42 12.27 -1.06 -3.98
C CYS A 42 11.74 -1.42 -5.37
N ARG A 43 11.22 -2.64 -5.56
CA ARG A 43 10.59 -3.02 -6.85
C ARG A 43 9.35 -2.18 -7.16
N GLY A 44 8.98 -1.26 -6.26
CA GLY A 44 7.84 -0.39 -6.39
C GLY A 44 6.55 -1.00 -5.87
N PHE A 45 6.61 -2.12 -5.13
CA PHE A 45 5.44 -2.87 -4.67
C PHE A 45 5.46 -3.10 -3.15
N ALA A 46 4.33 -2.80 -2.50
CA ALA A 46 4.07 -3.17 -1.11
C ALA A 46 2.63 -3.66 -0.96
N GLN A 47 2.38 -4.48 0.04
CA GLN A 47 1.06 -4.88 0.49
C GLN A 47 0.92 -4.55 1.97
N LEU A 48 -0.26 -4.14 2.39
CA LEU A 48 -0.56 -3.92 3.80
C LEU A 48 -2.00 -4.29 4.11
N GLU A 49 -2.24 -4.61 5.36
CA GLU A 49 -3.52 -5.11 5.86
C GLU A 49 -4.09 -4.09 6.84
N MET A 50 -5.30 -3.62 6.57
CA MET A 50 -5.98 -2.56 7.32
C MET A 50 -7.47 -2.86 7.50
N GLU A 51 -8.14 -2.10 8.35
CA GLU A 51 -9.59 -2.18 8.46
C GLU A 51 -10.29 -1.61 7.21
N GLY A 52 -11.43 -2.18 6.83
CA GLY A 52 -12.13 -1.84 5.58
C GLY A 52 -12.56 -0.37 5.46
N HIS A 53 -12.84 0.28 6.59
CA HIS A 53 -13.22 1.69 6.62
C HIS A 53 -11.98 2.60 6.45
N GLU A 54 -10.92 2.32 7.21
CA GLU A 54 -9.65 3.06 7.21
C GLU A 54 -8.93 2.94 5.87
N ALA A 55 -8.87 1.72 5.33
CA ALA A 55 -8.22 1.40 4.07
C ALA A 55 -8.82 2.18 2.88
N ARG A 56 -10.15 2.40 2.85
CA ARG A 56 -10.78 3.22 1.81
C ARG A 56 -10.40 4.69 1.92
N GLY A 57 -10.31 5.22 3.14
CA GLY A 57 -9.85 6.59 3.39
C GLY A 57 -8.39 6.78 2.98
N ALA A 58 -7.52 5.86 3.41
CA ALA A 58 -6.11 5.83 3.04
C ALA A 58 -5.93 5.71 1.52
N MET A 59 -6.69 4.83 0.87
CA MET A 59 -6.66 4.67 -0.58
C MET A 59 -7.05 5.97 -1.29
N ALA A 60 -8.13 6.63 -0.88
CA ALA A 60 -8.56 7.89 -1.50
C ALA A 60 -7.56 9.03 -1.30
N ALA A 61 -6.88 9.07 -0.14
CA ALA A 61 -5.90 10.11 0.17
C ALA A 61 -4.52 9.87 -0.48
N LEU A 62 -4.07 8.62 -0.51
CA LEU A 62 -2.71 8.25 -0.92
C LEU A 62 -2.62 7.81 -2.39
N ASN A 63 -3.72 7.32 -2.99
CA ASN A 63 -3.71 6.89 -4.39
C ASN A 63 -3.51 8.07 -5.34
N GLY A 64 -2.45 8.03 -6.14
CA GLY A 64 -2.10 9.09 -7.08
C GLY A 64 -1.23 10.19 -6.47
N SER A 65 -0.78 10.04 -5.22
CA SER A 65 0.19 10.96 -4.63
C SER A 65 1.56 10.81 -5.29
N THR A 66 2.27 11.92 -5.51
CA THR A 66 3.64 11.88 -6.03
C THR A 66 4.62 11.97 -4.85
N HIS A 67 5.51 11.00 -4.74
CA HIS A 67 6.59 10.94 -3.75
C HIS A 67 7.93 10.78 -4.47
N ASP A 68 8.85 11.72 -4.25
CA ASP A 68 10.23 11.64 -4.77
C ASP A 68 10.29 11.45 -6.31
N GLY A 69 9.39 12.11 -7.04
CA GLY A 69 9.24 11.98 -8.49
C GLY A 69 8.56 10.69 -8.98
N SER A 70 8.13 9.81 -8.07
CA SER A 70 7.38 8.59 -8.38
C SER A 70 5.93 8.71 -7.92
N THR A 71 4.98 8.40 -8.79
CA THR A 71 3.56 8.38 -8.42
C THR A 71 3.21 7.08 -7.74
N ILE A 72 2.85 7.17 -6.46
CA ILE A 72 2.34 6.04 -5.70
C ILE A 72 0.88 5.80 -6.06
N ARG A 73 0.51 4.54 -6.25
CA ARG A 73 -0.84 4.09 -6.53
C ARG A 73 -1.24 3.12 -5.44
N VAL A 74 -2.34 3.41 -4.76
CA VAL A 74 -2.88 2.56 -3.72
C VAL A 74 -4.17 1.98 -4.26
N ALA A 75 -4.26 0.66 -4.31
CA ALA A 75 -5.44 -0.05 -4.74
C ALA A 75 -5.84 -1.09 -3.69
N LEU A 76 -7.10 -1.48 -3.75
CA LEU A 76 -7.59 -2.60 -2.96
C LEU A 76 -7.01 -3.88 -3.53
N HIS A 77 -6.33 -4.65 -2.68
CA HIS A 77 -5.80 -5.94 -3.07
C HIS A 77 -6.97 -6.91 -3.24
N GLU A 78 -7.37 -7.08 -4.49
CA GLU A 78 -8.36 -8.08 -4.85
C GLU A 78 -7.73 -9.47 -4.75
N GLU A 79 -7.81 -10.08 -3.56
CA GLU A 79 -7.91 -11.53 -3.49
C GLU A 79 -9.24 -11.90 -4.14
N ARG A 80 -9.21 -12.30 -5.42
CA ARG A 80 -10.36 -12.78 -6.19
C ARG A 80 -11.13 -13.84 -5.39
N GLY A 81 -12.07 -13.40 -4.56
CA GLY A 81 -12.81 -14.26 -3.65
C GLY A 81 -14.22 -13.77 -3.32
N ARG A 82 -14.59 -12.53 -3.68
CA ARG A 82 -15.95 -12.01 -3.43
C ARG A 82 -16.51 -11.12 -4.54
N GLN A 83 -16.29 -11.44 -5.82
CA GLN A 83 -17.29 -11.11 -6.84
C GLN A 83 -18.36 -12.20 -6.87
N ARG A 84 -19.09 -12.33 -5.77
CA ARG A 84 -20.42 -12.93 -5.73
C ARG A 84 -21.38 -11.80 -5.44
N ARG A 85 -21.95 -11.18 -6.47
CA ARG A 85 -23.30 -10.58 -6.60
C ARG A 85 -23.38 -10.05 -8.04
N ARG A 86 -24.30 -10.45 -8.91
CA ARG A 86 -25.53 -11.22 -8.77
C ARG A 86 -25.92 -11.72 -10.17
#